data_AF-A0A8I1PRT0-F1
#
_entry.id   AF-A0A8I1PRT0-F1
#
_cell.length_a   1.000
_cell.length_b   1.000
_cell.length_c   1.000
_cell.angle_alpha   90.00
_cell.angle_beta   90.00
_cell.angle_gamma   90.00
#
_symmetry.space_group_name_H-M   'P 1'
#
loop_
_entity.id
_entity.type
_entity.pdbx_description
1 polymer ?
#
loop_
_entity_poly.entity_id
_entity_poly.type
_entity_poly.pdbx_seq_one_letter_code
_entity_poly.pdbx_strand_id
1 'polypeptide(L)'
;MAFTYRSAVDLARIPLNDASKDRYPDDILLAFANQGVLQILKRRPDLFSQQFVPWPDWADGERLLDDVFPLPAGYLQTVADYITFRAETVDDEHVSSGRASAFGRFFEGEIPL
;
A
#
# COMPACT_ATOMS: atom_id res chain seq x y z
N MET A 1 14.17 12.76 6.36
CA MET A 1 14.15 11.89 5.15
C MET A 1 12.71 11.74 4.72
N ALA A 2 12.44 11.79 3.42
CA ALA A 2 11.10 11.50 2.90
C ALA A 2 10.91 9.98 2.85
N PHE A 3 9.70 9.50 3.16
CA PHE A 3 9.35 8.10 2.97
C PHE A 3 9.18 7.82 1.47
N THR A 4 9.42 6.58 1.07
CA THR A 4 9.28 6.10 -0.30
C THR A 4 8.30 4.94 -0.37
N TYR A 5 7.95 4.49 -1.58
CA TYR A 5 7.16 3.27 -1.75
C TYR A 5 7.84 2.05 -1.12
N ARG A 6 9.17 1.98 -1.16
CA ARG A 6 9.96 0.98 -0.45
C ARG A 6 9.65 0.95 1.04
N SER A 7 9.46 2.10 1.68
CA SER A 7 9.11 2.17 3.10
C SER A 7 7.77 1.48 3.42
N ALA A 8 6.76 1.63 2.54
CA ALA A 8 5.48 0.96 2.71
C ALA A 8 5.59 -0.56 2.45
N VAL A 9 6.35 -0.97 1.43
CA VAL A 9 6.61 -2.37 1.13
C VAL A 9 7.36 -3.06 2.27
N ASP A 10 8.42 -2.44 2.80
CA ASP A 10 9.21 -2.98 3.90
C ASP A 10 8.39 -3.13 5.18
N LEU A 11 7.47 -2.20 5.46
CA LEU A 11 6.52 -2.34 6.57
C LEU A 11 5.57 -3.51 6.37
N ALA A 12 5.02 -3.69 5.16
CA ALA A 12 4.12 -4.80 4.84
C ALA A 12 4.80 -6.18 4.96
N ARG A 13 6.12 -6.25 4.76
CA ARG A 13 6.90 -7.49 4.91
C ARG A 13 6.96 -8.02 6.34
N ILE A 14 6.84 -7.14 7.34
CA ILE A 14 6.87 -7.51 8.76
C ILE A 14 5.72 -8.49 9.11
N PRO A 15 4.43 -8.14 8.91
CA PRO A 15 3.33 -9.06 9.20
C PRO A 15 3.27 -10.25 8.23
N LEU A 16 3.78 -10.10 7.00
CA LEU A 16 3.90 -11.22 6.05
C LEU A 16 4.98 -12.23 6.45
N ASN A 17 5.87 -11.88 7.40
CA ASN A 17 7.04 -12.66 7.75
C ASN A 17 7.89 -13.04 6.52
N ASP A 18 8.06 -12.09 5.60
CA ASP A 18 8.74 -12.28 4.30
C ASP A 18 9.89 -11.27 4.14
N ALA A 19 10.80 -11.27 5.12
CA ALA A 19 11.98 -10.40 5.11
C ALA A 19 13.02 -10.83 4.06
N SER A 20 13.09 -12.12 3.73
CA SER A 20 13.97 -12.68 2.71
C SER A 20 13.47 -12.47 1.28
N LYS A 21 12.19 -12.08 1.12
CA LYS A 21 11.52 -11.89 -0.19
C LYS A 21 11.35 -13.17 -0.99
N ASP A 22 11.29 -14.30 -0.29
CA ASP A 22 11.14 -15.62 -0.91
C ASP A 22 9.69 -15.84 -1.37
N ARG A 23 8.72 -15.30 -0.61
CA ARG A 23 7.28 -15.48 -0.89
C ARG A 23 6.75 -14.43 -1.86
N TYR A 24 7.08 -13.16 -1.65
CA TYR A 24 6.66 -12.08 -2.54
C TYR A 24 7.85 -11.25 -3.02
N PRO A 25 8.11 -11.21 -4.34
CA PRO A 25 9.10 -10.31 -4.90
C PRO A 25 8.64 -8.85 -4.79
N ASP A 26 9.60 -7.92 -4.84
CA ASP A 26 9.33 -6.50 -4.60
C ASP A 26 8.36 -5.87 -5.62
N ASP A 27 8.37 -6.34 -6.87
CA ASP A 27 7.50 -5.89 -7.96
C ASP A 27 6.02 -6.18 -7.66
N ILE A 28 5.71 -7.35 -7.10
CA ILE A 28 4.35 -7.73 -6.71
C ILE A 28 3.85 -6.86 -5.56
N LEU A 29 4.65 -6.67 -4.51
CA LEU A 29 4.25 -5.82 -3.37
C LEU A 29 4.14 -4.34 -3.78
N LEU A 30 5.00 -3.88 -4.70
CA LEU A 30 4.92 -2.55 -5.29
C LEU A 30 3.63 -2.36 -6.09
N ALA A 31 3.20 -3.36 -6.87
CA ALA A 31 1.93 -3.31 -7.58
C ALA A 31 0.75 -3.15 -6.62
N PHE A 32 0.76 -3.85 -5.48
CA PHE A 32 -0.24 -3.66 -4.43
C PHE A 32 -0.15 -2.29 -3.76
N ALA A 33 1.06 -1.77 -3.53
CA ALA A 33 1.25 -0.43 -2.97
C ALA A 33 0.64 0.65 -3.89
N ASN A 34 0.92 0.55 -5.20
CA ASN A 34 0.35 1.43 -6.22
C ASN A 34 -1.18 1.36 -6.23
N GLN A 35 -1.75 0.15 -6.22
CA GLN A 35 -3.21 -0.02 -6.14
C GLN A 35 -3.79 0.53 -4.84
N GLY A 36 -3.10 0.37 -3.71
CA GLY A 36 -3.54 0.89 -2.41
C GLY A 36 -3.67 2.40 -2.44
N VAL A 37 -2.65 3.11 -2.93
CA VAL A 37 -2.66 4.57 -3.09
C VAL A 37 -3.81 5.02 -4.01
N LEU A 38 -4.07 4.31 -5.12
CA LEU A 38 -5.20 4.61 -6.00
C LEU A 38 -6.57 4.40 -5.33
N GLN A 39 -6.70 3.42 -4.44
CA GLN A 39 -7.92 3.26 -3.63
C GLN A 39 -8.10 4.43 -2.66
N ILE A 40 -7.01 4.92 -2.06
CA ILE A 40 -7.05 6.14 -1.23
C ILE A 40 -7.48 7.34 -2.08
N LEU A 41 -6.89 7.52 -3.27
CA LEU A 41 -7.25 8.60 -4.19
C LEU A 41 -8.74 8.58 -4.55
N LYS A 42 -9.32 7.41 -4.80
CA LYS A 42 -10.74 7.26 -5.13
C LYS A 42 -11.67 7.68 -3.98
N ARG A 43 -11.31 7.36 -2.74
CA ARG A 43 -12.15 7.63 -1.56
C ARG A 43 -11.89 9.01 -0.95
N ARG A 44 -10.64 9.44 -0.94
CA ARG A 44 -10.13 10.66 -0.30
C ARG A 44 -9.25 11.46 -1.26
N PRO A 45 -9.81 11.93 -2.39
CA PRO A 45 -9.05 12.73 -3.36
C PRO A 45 -8.52 14.04 -2.77
N ASP A 46 -9.13 14.53 -1.69
CA ASP A 46 -8.72 15.72 -0.94
C ASP A 46 -7.30 15.61 -0.33
N LEU A 47 -6.84 14.39 0.00
CA LEU A 47 -5.48 14.18 0.52
C LEU A 47 -4.39 14.48 -0.52
N PHE A 48 -4.76 14.50 -1.79
CA PHE A 48 -3.86 14.72 -2.92
C PHE A 48 -3.95 16.15 -3.47
N SER A 49 -5.03 16.89 -3.17
CA SER A 49 -5.27 18.24 -3.70
C SER A 49 -4.42 19.34 -3.04
N GLN A 50 -3.82 19.07 -1.87
CA GLN A 50 -2.90 20.00 -1.21
C GLN A 50 -1.48 19.97 -1.78
N GLN A 51 -1.16 18.98 -2.61
CA GLN A 51 0.06 18.98 -3.39
C GLN A 51 -0.26 19.69 -4.71
N PHE A 52 0.35 20.86 -4.93
CA PHE A 52 0.27 21.66 -6.17
C PHE A 52 0.94 20.94 -7.36
N VAL A 53 0.60 19.67 -7.56
CA VAL A 53 0.96 18.90 -8.73
C VAL A 53 -0.29 18.97 -9.62
N PRO A 54 -0.18 19.39 -10.90
CA PRO A 54 -1.22 19.12 -11.89
C PRO A 54 -1.68 17.67 -11.76
N TRP A 55 -2.95 17.36 -12.07
CA TRP A 55 -3.49 16.01 -11.92
C TRP A 55 -2.42 14.96 -12.22
N PRO A 56 -1.96 14.23 -11.20
CA PRO A 56 -0.60 13.73 -11.26
C PRO A 56 -0.43 12.70 -12.39
N ASP A 57 0.68 12.76 -13.13
CA ASP A 57 1.01 11.75 -14.16
C ASP A 57 0.97 10.30 -13.61
N TRP A 58 1.09 10.14 -12.29
CA TRP A 58 0.98 8.85 -11.59
C TRP A 58 -0.46 8.36 -11.37
N ALA A 59 -1.48 9.19 -11.57
CA ALA A 59 -2.87 8.74 -11.58
C ALA A 59 -3.13 7.74 -12.73
N ASP A 60 -2.26 7.74 -13.75
CA ASP A 60 -2.30 6.87 -14.92
C ASP A 60 -1.11 5.88 -15.01
N GLY A 61 -0.14 5.92 -14.07
CA GLY A 61 1.13 5.17 -14.17
C GLY A 61 1.69 4.58 -12.87
N GLU A 62 2.46 3.50 -12.98
CA GLU A 62 3.08 2.79 -11.84
C GLU A 62 4.26 3.58 -11.24
N ARG A 63 4.30 3.72 -9.91
CA ARG A 63 5.46 4.26 -9.18
C ARG A 63 6.51 3.19 -8.96
N LEU A 64 7.76 3.63 -8.84
CA LEU A 64 8.91 2.80 -8.51
C LEU A 64 9.14 2.77 -6.98
N LEU A 65 9.87 1.77 -6.49
CA LEU A 65 10.18 1.62 -5.06
C LEU A 65 10.84 2.86 -4.44
N ASP A 66 11.72 3.51 -5.20
CA ASP A 66 12.52 4.64 -4.70
C ASP A 66 11.82 5.99 -4.90
N ASP A 67 10.61 6.00 -5.49
CA ASP A 67 9.80 7.20 -5.60
C ASP A 67 9.31 7.66 -4.22
N VAL A 68 9.23 8.98 -4.06
CA VAL A 68 8.70 9.60 -2.84
C VAL A 68 7.23 9.21 -2.65
N PHE A 69 6.90 8.80 -1.43
CA PHE A 69 5.54 8.44 -1.07
C PHE A 69 4.63 9.68 -1.14
N PRO A 70 3.50 9.62 -1.87
CA PRO A 70 2.72 10.81 -2.20
C PRO A 70 1.81 11.29 -1.07
N LEU A 71 1.69 10.54 0.02
CA LEU A 71 0.80 10.86 1.14
C LEU A 71 1.59 11.27 2.39
N PRO A 72 0.96 11.98 3.34
CA PRO A 72 1.55 12.20 4.65
C PRO A 72 1.98 10.88 5.31
N ALA A 73 3.05 10.94 6.11
CA ALA A 73 3.66 9.75 6.72
C ALA A 73 2.70 8.89 7.56
N GLY A 74 1.62 9.48 8.09
CA GLY A 74 0.57 8.74 8.80
C GLY A 74 -0.13 7.67 7.96
N TYR A 75 -0.19 7.84 6.63
CA TYR A 75 -0.83 6.89 5.72
C TYR A 75 0.09 5.75 5.26
N LEU A 76 1.33 5.73 5.73
CA LEU A 76 2.30 4.71 5.36
C LEU A 76 1.85 3.32 5.85
N GLN A 77 1.38 3.24 7.09
CA GLN A 77 0.84 2.01 7.67
C GLN A 77 -0.45 1.58 6.95
N THR A 78 -1.32 2.52 6.61
CA THR A 78 -2.54 2.27 5.85
C THR A 78 -2.24 1.53 4.53
N VAL A 79 -1.26 2.03 3.77
CA VAL A 79 -0.86 1.37 2.52
C VAL A 79 -0.20 0.02 2.79
N ALA A 80 0.62 -0.10 3.84
CA ALA A 80 1.21 -1.38 4.24
C ALA A 80 0.14 -2.44 4.58
N ASP A 81 -0.91 -2.07 5.31
CA ASP A 81 -2.03 -2.95 5.65
C ASP A 81 -2.78 -3.42 4.40
N TYR A 82 -2.98 -2.53 3.41
CA TYR A 82 -3.55 -2.91 2.12
C TYR A 82 -2.67 -3.90 1.36
N ILE A 83 -1.35 -3.69 1.35
CA ILE A 83 -0.40 -4.62 0.72
C ILE A 83 -0.49 -6.00 1.38
N THR A 84 -0.45 -6.05 2.71
CA THR A 84 -0.55 -7.29 3.49
C THR A 84 -1.87 -7.99 3.24
N PHE A 85 -2.99 -7.25 3.23
CA PHE A 85 -4.30 -7.80 2.87
C PHE A 85 -4.28 -8.46 1.49
N ARG A 86 -3.81 -7.76 0.45
CA ARG A 86 -3.81 -8.28 -0.92
C ARG A 86 -2.90 -9.49 -1.08
N ALA A 87 -1.69 -9.44 -0.51
CA ALA A 87 -0.77 -10.57 -0.49
C ALA A 87 -1.42 -11.80 0.16
N GLU A 88 -1.96 -11.66 1.36
CA GLU A 88 -2.57 -12.76 2.11
C GLU A 88 -3.87 -13.27 1.47
N THR A 89 -4.58 -12.48 0.66
CA THR A 89 -5.76 -12.97 -0.10
C THR A 89 -5.41 -13.75 -1.36
N VAL A 90 -4.25 -13.50 -1.96
CA VAL A 90 -3.84 -14.17 -3.21
C VAL A 90 -3.25 -15.54 -2.92
N ASP A 91 -2.63 -15.73 -1.76
CA ASP A 91 -1.93 -16.97 -1.44
C ASP A 91 -2.84 -18.04 -0.84
N ASP A 92 -3.39 -18.88 -1.71
CA ASP A 92 -4.29 -20.00 -1.41
C ASP A 92 -3.72 -21.05 -0.43
N GLU A 93 -2.39 -21.23 -0.37
CA GLU A 93 -1.74 -22.24 0.48
C GLU A 93 -1.55 -21.77 1.94
N HIS A 94 -1.56 -20.45 2.16
CA HIS A 94 -1.32 -19.82 3.45
C HIS A 94 -2.37 -18.78 3.85
N VAL A 95 -3.55 -18.74 3.20
CA VAL A 95 -4.65 -17.84 3.58
C VAL A 95 -5.05 -18.09 5.03
N SER A 96 -4.61 -17.22 5.93
CA SER A 96 -5.26 -17.05 7.22
C SER A 96 -6.41 -16.05 7.04
N SER A 97 -7.58 -16.54 6.64
CA SER A 97 -8.73 -15.72 6.24
C SER A 97 -9.14 -14.67 7.30
N GLY A 98 -8.95 -14.99 8.59
CA GLY A 98 -9.14 -14.06 9.70
C GLY A 98 -8.12 -12.93 9.76
N ARG A 99 -6.86 -13.20 9.38
CA ARG A 99 -5.78 -12.21 9.36
C ARG A 99 -5.90 -11.25 8.17
N ALA A 100 -6.12 -11.80 6.98
CA ALA A 100 -6.34 -10.98 5.79
C ALA A 100 -7.53 -10.02 5.98
N SER A 101 -8.66 -10.53 6.48
CA SER A 101 -9.83 -9.69 6.75
C SER A 101 -9.60 -8.62 7.82
N ALA A 102 -8.71 -8.83 8.79
CA ALA A 102 -8.34 -7.80 9.77
C ALA A 102 -7.60 -6.62 9.12
N PHE A 103 -6.60 -6.90 8.25
CA PHE A 103 -5.87 -5.86 7.54
C PHE A 103 -6.74 -5.07 6.55
N GLY A 104 -7.68 -5.74 5.89
CA GLY A 104 -8.70 -5.06 5.08
C GLY A 104 -9.53 -4.06 5.90
N ARG A 105 -9.93 -4.44 7.12
CA ARG A 105 -10.68 -3.54 8.02
C ARG A 105 -9.85 -2.37 8.53
N PHE A 106 -8.56 -2.55 8.79
CA PHE A 106 -7.68 -1.44 9.19
C PHE A 106 -7.56 -0.41 8.06
N PHE A 107 -7.33 -0.87 6.82
CA PHE A 107 -7.31 -0.01 5.65
C PHE A 107 -8.62 0.76 5.47
N GLU A 108 -9.77 0.08 5.57
CA GLU A 108 -11.08 0.72 5.42
C GLU A 108 -11.41 1.69 6.56
N GLY A 109 -11.00 1.38 7.79
CA GLY A 109 -11.26 2.23 8.96
C GLY A 109 -10.53 3.57 8.92
N GLU A 110 -9.35 3.62 8.32
CA GLU A 110 -8.57 4.87 8.17
C GLU A 110 -8.99 5.70 6.96
N ILE A 111 -9.74 5.11 6.02
CA ILE A 111 -10.21 5.75 4.79
C ILE A 111 -11.73 5.55 4.66
N PRO A 112 -12.53 6.21 5.53
CA PRO A 112 -13.98 6.18 5.42
C PRO A 112 -14.44 6.85 4.13
N LEU A 113 -15.59 6.38 3.61
CA LEU A 113 -16.29 6.94 2.46
C LEU A 113 -16.77 8.37 2.73
#